data_AF-A0A933X2Y6-F1
#
_entry.id   AF-A0A933X2Y6-F1
#
_cell.length_a   1.000
_cell.length_b   1.000
_cell.length_c   1.000
_cell.angle_alpha   90.00
_cell.angle_beta   90.00
_cell.angle_gamma   90.00
#
_symmetry.space_group_name_H-M   'P 1'
#
loop_
_entity.id
_entity.type
_entity.pdbx_description
1 polymer ?
#
loop_
_entity_poly.entity_id
_entity_poly.type
_entity_poly.pdbx_seq_one_letter_code
_entity_poly.pdbx_strand_id
1 'polypeptide(L)'
;MKQPNILANAIERTILAVPRQSLRWNSRKKLRALLGAMETCIATRAKVSKLNLPDIERLFDASLFCLIYEADLTVLSRDMTCRSAWWDSRLYARLLAMTMLECVEDIPAVLGKSFRQALTNVVTDRVHLQQISKMTGALSDFRKNHEHELREIRQIAAAHRDHDSRLVASSIERLDLRKLTVLSQELGSSLMAFYPTMTEVLLELNILREILRSRSNK
;
A
#
# COMPACT_ATOMS: atom_id res chain seq x y z
N MET A 1 -25.20 14.74 15.67
CA MET A 1 -23.74 14.94 15.67
C MET A 1 -23.36 16.01 16.69
N LYS A 2 -22.76 15.64 17.83
CA LYS A 2 -22.23 16.64 18.79
C LYS A 2 -20.94 17.23 18.21
N GLN A 3 -20.92 18.53 17.94
CA GLN A 3 -19.68 19.20 17.57
C GLN A 3 -18.70 19.13 18.75
N PRO A 4 -17.42 18.78 18.52
CA PRO A 4 -16.45 18.68 19.60
C PRO A 4 -16.24 20.04 20.26
N ASN A 5 -16.08 20.02 21.59
CA ASN A 5 -15.83 21.21 22.41
C ASN A 5 -14.64 22.02 21.84
N ILE A 6 -14.86 23.30 21.56
CA ILE A 6 -13.86 24.20 20.96
C ILE A 6 -12.56 24.20 21.77
N LEU A 7 -12.64 24.20 23.10
CA LEU A 7 -11.48 24.18 23.99
C LEU A 7 -10.70 22.87 23.87
N ALA A 8 -11.41 21.74 23.86
CA ALA A 8 -10.77 20.42 23.71
C ALA A 8 -10.05 20.30 22.36
N ASN A 9 -10.66 20.81 21.29
CA ASN A 9 -10.03 20.86 19.97
C ASN A 9 -8.77 21.73 19.96
N ALA A 10 -8.79 22.88 20.64
CA ALA A 10 -7.63 23.76 20.73
C ALA A 10 -6.47 23.08 21.47
N ILE A 11 -6.75 22.43 22.61
CA ILE A 11 -5.76 21.67 23.39
C ILE A 11 -5.18 20.53 22.55
N GLU A 12 -6.04 19.73 21.91
CA GLU A 12 -5.59 18.62 21.06
C GLU A 12 -4.71 19.11 19.90
N ARG A 13 -5.08 20.21 19.24
CA ARG A 13 -4.28 20.80 18.15
C ARG A 13 -2.89 21.20 18.63
N THR A 14 -2.78 21.80 19.81
CA THR A 14 -1.50 22.22 20.37
C THR A 14 -0.63 21.01 20.74
N ILE A 15 -1.19 20.03 21.46
CA ILE A 15 -0.45 18.83 21.88
C ILE A 15 0.01 18.01 20.67
N LEU A 16 -0.87 17.84 19.68
CA LEU A 16 -0.59 17.02 18.49
C LEU A 16 0.13 17.79 17.38
N ALA A 17 0.44 19.08 17.54
CA ALA A 17 1.09 19.88 16.49
C ALA A 17 2.42 19.28 16.04
N VAL A 18 3.30 18.97 17.00
CA VAL A 18 4.64 18.43 16.72
C VAL A 18 4.57 17.01 16.14
N PRO A 19 3.83 16.05 16.73
CA PRO A 19 3.66 14.72 16.13
C PRO A 19 3.04 14.75 14.74
N ARG A 20 2.00 15.57 14.51
CA ARG A 20 1.36 15.70 13.18
C ARG A 20 2.32 16.30 12.16
N GLN A 21 3.14 17.27 12.57
CA GLN A 21 4.14 17.83 11.70
C GLN A 21 5.18 16.77 11.32
N SER A 22 5.74 16.06 12.30
CA SER A 22 6.67 14.95 12.04
C SER A 22 6.07 13.90 11.10
N LEU A 23 4.83 13.48 11.33
CA LEU A 23 4.11 12.55 10.45
C LEU A 23 3.99 13.09 9.02
N ARG A 24 3.60 14.36 8.83
CA ARG A 24 3.53 14.99 7.50
C ARG A 24 4.88 14.97 6.79
N TRP A 25 5.96 15.28 7.50
CA TRP A 25 7.31 15.25 6.93
C TRP A 25 7.72 13.85 6.50
N ASN A 26 7.52 12.86 7.38
CA ASN A 26 7.84 11.46 7.10
C ASN A 26 7.03 10.92 5.92
N SER A 27 5.72 11.16 5.90
CA SER A 27 4.86 10.77 4.78
C SER A 27 5.27 11.46 3.47
N ARG A 28 5.66 12.73 3.49
CA ARG A 28 6.17 13.43 2.28
C ARG A 28 7.49 12.87 1.79
N LYS A 29 8.39 12.49 2.70
CA LYS A 29 9.67 11.84 2.34
C LYS A 29 9.40 10.48 1.70
N LYS A 30 8.55 9.65 2.34
CA LYS A 30 8.15 8.34 1.82
C LYS A 30 7.46 8.46 0.46
N LEU A 31 6.49 9.36 0.30
CA LEU A 31 5.76 9.54 -0.95
C LEU A 31 6.69 9.97 -2.10
N ARG A 32 7.65 10.87 -1.85
CA ARG A 32 8.66 11.23 -2.86
C ARG A 32 9.49 10.01 -3.31
N ALA A 33 9.90 9.16 -2.38
CA ALA A 33 10.62 7.94 -2.72
C ALA A 33 9.75 6.97 -3.54
N LEU A 34 8.49 6.79 -3.16
CA LEU A 34 7.53 5.94 -3.90
C LEU A 34 7.30 6.44 -5.32
N LEU A 35 7.07 7.74 -5.50
CA LEU A 35 6.85 8.34 -6.82
C LEU A 35 8.09 8.19 -7.71
N GLY A 36 9.30 8.44 -7.18
CA GLY A 36 10.54 8.21 -7.93
C GLY A 36 10.74 6.73 -8.31
N ALA A 37 10.34 5.79 -7.44
CA ALA A 37 10.37 4.36 -7.75
C ALA A 37 9.34 3.99 -8.83
N MET A 38 8.12 4.56 -8.79
CA MET A 38 7.11 4.37 -9.83
C MET A 38 7.57 4.89 -11.18
N GLU A 39 8.10 6.11 -11.26
CA GLU A 39 8.64 6.68 -12.49
C GLU A 39 9.74 5.80 -13.07
N THR A 40 10.65 5.32 -12.21
CA THR A 40 11.73 4.39 -12.62
C THR A 40 11.16 3.07 -13.14
N CYS A 41 10.18 2.50 -12.46
CA CYS A 41 9.52 1.26 -12.87
C CYS A 41 8.78 1.45 -14.21
N ILE A 42 8.02 2.53 -14.41
CA ILE A 42 7.32 2.84 -15.67
C ILE A 42 8.32 2.97 -16.82
N ALA A 43 9.38 3.78 -16.64
CA ALA A 43 10.38 4.00 -17.66
C ALA A 43 11.14 2.70 -18.03
N THR A 44 11.42 1.85 -17.04
CA THR A 44 12.13 0.59 -17.26
C THR A 44 11.23 -0.47 -17.89
N ARG A 45 9.99 -0.60 -17.41
CA ARG A 45 8.94 -1.44 -18.02
C ARG A 45 8.76 -1.12 -19.50
N ALA A 46 8.71 0.16 -19.88
CA ALA A 46 8.61 0.57 -21.28
C ALA A 46 9.81 0.12 -22.13
N LYS A 47 11.03 0.10 -21.57
CA LYS A 47 12.22 -0.43 -22.24
C LYS A 47 12.18 -1.95 -22.38
N VAL A 48 11.71 -2.65 -21.34
CA VAL A 48 11.58 -4.12 -21.30
C VAL A 48 10.54 -4.61 -22.30
N SER A 49 9.41 -3.92 -22.41
CA SER A 49 8.35 -4.23 -23.37
C SER A 49 8.85 -4.17 -24.82
N LYS A 50 9.69 -3.17 -25.16
CA LYS A 50 10.35 -3.08 -26.48
C LYS A 50 11.30 -4.25 -26.78
N LEU A 51 11.79 -4.94 -25.76
CA LEU A 51 12.68 -6.09 -25.89
C LEU A 51 11.92 -7.44 -25.90
N ASN A 52 10.58 -7.43 -25.83
CA ASN A 52 9.74 -8.62 -25.76
C ASN A 52 10.15 -9.59 -24.63
N LEU A 53 10.37 -9.04 -23.43
CA LEU A 53 10.74 -9.80 -22.22
C LEU A 53 9.54 -9.86 -21.24
N PRO A 54 8.52 -10.70 -21.51
CA PRO A 54 7.23 -10.66 -20.81
C PRO A 54 7.33 -11.01 -19.31
N ASP A 55 8.27 -11.89 -18.93
CA ASP A 55 8.47 -12.25 -17.53
C ASP A 55 8.97 -11.04 -16.71
N ILE A 56 9.92 -10.28 -17.25
CA ILE A 56 10.43 -9.07 -16.59
C ILE A 56 9.34 -7.98 -16.55
N GLU A 57 8.57 -7.83 -17.63
CA GLU A 57 7.43 -6.90 -17.67
C GLU A 57 6.42 -7.20 -16.55
N ARG A 58 6.11 -8.49 -16.34
CA ARG A 58 5.25 -8.94 -15.25
C ARG A 58 5.77 -8.56 -13.87
N LEU A 59 7.07 -8.66 -13.64
CA LEU A 59 7.68 -8.27 -12.36
C LEU A 59 7.51 -6.77 -12.12
N PHE A 60 7.74 -5.93 -13.15
CA PHE A 60 7.52 -4.49 -13.06
C PHE A 60 6.06 -4.11 -12.85
N ASP A 61 5.12 -4.79 -13.51
CA ASP A 61 3.68 -4.55 -13.33
C ASP A 61 3.25 -4.84 -11.88
N ALA A 62 3.72 -5.94 -11.31
CA ALA A 62 3.47 -6.25 -9.90
C ALA A 62 4.13 -5.24 -8.95
N SER A 63 5.37 -4.80 -9.25
CA SER A 63 6.04 -3.76 -8.45
C SER A 63 5.28 -2.43 -8.48
N LEU A 64 4.83 -2.00 -9.65
CA LEU A 64 4.02 -0.79 -9.80
C LEU A 64 2.72 -0.88 -9.01
N PHE A 65 2.04 -2.02 -9.09
CA PHE A 65 0.81 -2.27 -8.35
C PHE A 65 0.99 -2.10 -6.84
N CYS A 66 2.02 -2.73 -6.26
CA CYS A 66 2.32 -2.59 -4.83
C CYS A 66 2.73 -1.17 -4.44
N LEU A 67 3.53 -0.48 -5.28
CA LEU A 67 3.93 0.91 -5.03
C LEU A 67 2.72 1.84 -4.95
N ILE A 68 1.70 1.64 -5.80
CA ILE A 68 0.47 2.46 -5.81
C ILE A 68 -0.27 2.29 -4.49
N TYR A 69 -0.50 1.05 -4.05
CA TYR A 69 -1.13 0.78 -2.77
C TYR A 69 -0.38 1.42 -1.60
N GLU A 70 0.95 1.37 -1.60
CA GLU A 70 1.77 1.99 -0.55
C GLU A 70 1.61 3.51 -0.50
N ALA A 71 1.52 4.15 -1.68
CA ALA A 71 1.33 5.58 -1.79
C ALA A 71 -0.05 5.98 -1.26
N ASP A 72 -1.10 5.24 -1.63
CA ASP A 72 -2.46 5.45 -1.17
C ASP A 72 -2.57 5.26 0.35
N LEU A 73 -2.08 4.14 0.89
CA LEU A 73 -2.04 3.89 2.33
C LEU A 73 -1.29 4.99 3.10
N THR A 74 -0.16 5.46 2.55
CA THR A 74 0.63 6.54 3.16
C THR A 74 -0.14 7.86 3.20
N VAL A 75 -0.85 8.23 2.13
CA VAL A 75 -1.63 9.47 2.06
C VAL A 75 -2.86 9.38 2.97
N LEU A 76 -3.62 8.29 2.86
CA LEU A 76 -4.87 8.09 3.61
C LEU A 76 -4.61 8.03 5.11
N SER A 77 -3.59 7.29 5.56
CA SER A 77 -3.22 7.19 6.98
C SER A 77 -2.75 8.54 7.55
N ARG A 78 -1.92 9.28 6.80
CA ARG A 78 -1.50 10.64 7.17
C ARG A 78 -2.70 11.58 7.30
N ASP A 79 -3.55 11.64 6.29
CA ASP A 79 -4.64 12.63 6.26
C ASP A 79 -5.75 12.29 7.26
N MET A 80 -6.03 11.01 7.50
CA MET A 80 -6.89 10.59 8.62
C MET A 80 -6.36 11.12 9.96
N THR A 81 -5.05 11.05 10.20
CA THR A 81 -4.43 11.42 11.49
C THR A 81 -4.22 12.93 11.64
N CYS A 82 -3.93 13.63 10.54
CA CYS A 82 -3.52 15.02 10.56
C CYS A 82 -4.65 16.03 10.34
N ARG A 83 -5.85 15.59 9.94
CA ARG A 83 -7.01 16.47 9.75
C ARG A 83 -7.69 16.76 11.08
N SER A 84 -8.07 18.02 11.28
CA SER A 84 -8.77 18.48 12.49
C SER A 84 -10.28 18.52 12.32
N ALA A 85 -10.79 18.58 11.08
CA ALA A 85 -12.20 18.52 10.80
C ALA A 85 -12.70 17.07 10.98
N TRP A 86 -13.78 16.93 11.75
CA TRP A 86 -14.37 15.64 12.11
C TRP A 86 -14.77 14.80 10.89
N TRP A 87 -15.31 15.45 9.86
CA TRP A 87 -15.78 14.78 8.65
C TRP A 87 -14.61 14.32 7.78
N ASP A 88 -13.61 15.17 7.58
CA ASP A 88 -12.43 14.87 6.78
C ASP A 88 -11.71 13.62 7.28
N SER A 89 -11.42 13.55 8.59
CA SER A 89 -10.71 12.39 9.17
C SER A 89 -11.48 11.09 8.95
N ARG A 90 -12.82 11.12 9.04
CA ARG A 90 -13.70 9.97 8.78
C ARG A 90 -13.87 9.64 7.31
N LEU A 91 -13.78 10.61 6.41
CA LEU A 91 -13.69 10.34 4.99
C LEU A 91 -12.42 9.54 4.68
N TYR A 92 -11.26 10.02 5.13
CA TYR A 92 -9.99 9.30 4.95
C TYR A 92 -9.96 7.95 5.65
N ALA A 93 -10.59 7.81 6.82
CA ALA A 93 -10.68 6.54 7.52
C ALA A 93 -11.43 5.46 6.72
N ARG A 94 -12.55 5.84 6.09
CA ARG A 94 -13.34 4.94 5.23
C ARG A 94 -12.57 4.51 4.01
N LEU A 95 -11.93 5.47 3.35
CA LEU A 95 -11.08 5.20 2.19
C LEU A 95 -9.91 4.30 2.60
N LEU A 96 -9.27 4.56 3.74
CA LEU A 96 -8.19 3.73 4.26
C LEU A 96 -8.65 2.29 4.51
N ALA A 97 -9.79 2.09 5.19
CA ALA A 97 -10.34 0.77 5.45
C ALA A 97 -10.65 -0.01 4.16
N MET A 98 -11.25 0.67 3.18
CA MET A 98 -11.52 0.11 1.86
C MET A 98 -10.23 -0.28 1.13
N THR A 99 -9.25 0.64 1.06
CA THR A 99 -7.94 0.39 0.43
C THR A 99 -7.18 -0.75 1.11
N MET A 100 -7.25 -0.88 2.45
CA MET A 100 -6.63 -2.01 3.16
C MET A 100 -7.28 -3.34 2.77
N LEU A 101 -8.61 -3.39 2.64
CA LEU A 101 -9.31 -4.60 2.20
C LEU A 101 -8.94 -4.98 0.76
N GLU A 102 -8.98 -4.02 -0.16
CA GLU A 102 -8.67 -4.25 -1.57
C GLU A 102 -7.20 -4.67 -1.73
N CYS A 103 -6.29 -4.07 -0.97
CA CYS A 103 -4.88 -4.45 -0.92
C CYS A 103 -4.68 -5.94 -0.58
N VAL A 104 -5.36 -6.44 0.47
CA VAL A 104 -5.20 -7.83 0.94
C VAL A 104 -5.97 -8.84 0.10
N GLU A 105 -6.92 -8.38 -0.73
CA GLU A 105 -7.59 -9.21 -1.74
C GLU A 105 -6.75 -9.30 -3.02
N ASP A 106 -6.20 -8.18 -3.49
CA ASP A 106 -5.61 -8.07 -4.82
C ASP A 106 -4.12 -8.42 -4.86
N ILE A 107 -3.32 -8.02 -3.87
CA ILE A 107 -1.88 -8.27 -3.87
C ILE A 107 -1.57 -9.78 -3.96
N PRO A 108 -2.23 -10.68 -3.19
CA PRO A 108 -2.01 -12.12 -3.35
C PRO A 108 -2.33 -12.63 -4.76
N ALA A 109 -3.33 -12.06 -5.44
CA ALA A 109 -3.68 -12.41 -6.81
C ALA A 109 -2.62 -11.94 -7.81
N VAL A 110 -2.14 -10.69 -7.66
CA VAL A 110 -1.06 -10.11 -8.47
C VAL A 110 0.24 -10.91 -8.29
N LEU A 111 0.54 -11.33 -7.05
CA LEU A 111 1.72 -12.14 -6.70
C LEU A 111 1.46 -13.66 -6.77
N GLY A 112 0.43 -14.04 -7.51
CA GLY A 112 -0.01 -15.41 -7.70
C GLY A 112 0.91 -16.21 -8.64
N LYS A 113 0.35 -17.28 -9.23
CA LYS A 113 1.09 -18.26 -10.04
C LYS A 113 1.91 -17.63 -11.17
N SER A 114 1.32 -16.69 -11.92
CA SER A 114 1.99 -16.07 -13.07
C SER A 114 3.19 -15.22 -12.66
N PHE A 115 3.08 -14.45 -11.57
CA PHE A 115 4.20 -13.67 -11.04
C PHE A 115 5.31 -14.58 -10.53
N ARG A 116 4.97 -15.64 -9.78
CA ARG A 116 5.95 -16.60 -9.25
C ARG A 116 6.70 -17.35 -10.35
N GLN A 117 6.01 -17.69 -11.43
CA GLN A 117 6.64 -18.29 -12.62
C GLN A 117 7.60 -17.31 -13.28
N ALA A 118 7.16 -16.07 -13.52
CA ALA A 118 8.00 -15.02 -14.09
C ALA A 118 9.26 -14.77 -13.23
N LEU A 119 9.10 -14.74 -11.90
CA LEU A 119 10.21 -14.60 -10.97
C LEU A 119 11.21 -15.76 -11.13
N THR A 120 10.73 -17.00 -11.15
CA THR A 120 11.60 -18.19 -11.29
C THR A 120 12.31 -18.27 -12.65
N ASN A 121 11.70 -17.73 -13.70
CA ASN A 121 12.33 -17.64 -15.02
C ASN A 121 13.46 -16.62 -15.07
N VAL A 122 13.41 -15.62 -14.17
CA VAL A 122 14.27 -14.45 -14.19
C VAL A 122 15.40 -14.54 -13.17
N VAL A 123 15.13 -15.06 -11.98
CA VAL A 123 16.11 -15.26 -10.92
C VAL A 123 16.27 -16.75 -10.61
N THR A 124 17.52 -17.19 -10.50
CA THR A 124 17.83 -18.60 -10.20
C THR A 124 17.71 -18.93 -8.71
N ASP A 125 17.89 -17.93 -7.84
CA ASP A 125 17.82 -18.13 -6.40
C ASP A 125 16.35 -18.20 -5.92
N ARG A 126 16.06 -19.20 -5.09
CA ARG A 126 14.76 -19.40 -4.46
C ARG A 126 14.53 -18.49 -3.25
N VAL A 127 15.56 -17.80 -2.74
CA VAL A 127 15.44 -16.87 -1.60
C VAL A 127 14.37 -15.81 -1.85
N HIS A 128 14.36 -15.18 -3.02
CA HIS A 128 13.36 -14.17 -3.40
C HIS A 128 11.93 -14.73 -3.36
N LEU A 129 11.73 -15.95 -3.88
CA LEU A 129 10.43 -16.61 -3.88
C LEU A 129 9.96 -16.96 -2.45
N GLN A 130 10.87 -17.34 -1.57
CA GLN A 130 10.57 -17.60 -0.16
C GLN A 130 10.16 -16.33 0.57
N GLN A 131 10.85 -15.21 0.33
CA GLN A 131 10.51 -13.91 0.91
C GLN A 131 9.11 -13.45 0.47
N ILE A 132 8.80 -13.53 -0.83
CA ILE A 132 7.45 -13.24 -1.36
C ILE A 132 6.40 -14.18 -0.76
N SER A 133 6.73 -15.46 -0.58
CA SER A 133 5.79 -16.43 0.03
C SER A 133 5.52 -16.10 1.50
N LYS A 134 6.54 -15.73 2.27
CA LYS A 134 6.38 -15.30 3.67
C LYS A 134 5.50 -14.05 3.77
N MET A 135 5.75 -13.08 2.90
CA MET A 135 4.99 -11.83 2.85
C MET A 135 3.52 -12.07 2.48
N THR A 136 3.24 -12.87 1.44
CA THR A 136 1.86 -13.23 1.07
C THR A 136 1.14 -14.05 2.16
N GLY A 137 1.89 -14.84 2.95
CA GLY A 137 1.38 -15.46 4.17
C GLY A 137 0.92 -14.43 5.20
N ALA A 138 1.76 -13.44 5.51
CA ALA A 138 1.41 -12.36 6.46
C ALA A 138 0.18 -11.55 6.00
N LEU A 139 0.04 -11.28 4.70
CA LEU A 139 -1.17 -10.64 4.14
C LEU A 139 -2.42 -11.51 4.32
N SER A 140 -2.28 -12.83 4.14
CA SER A 140 -3.38 -13.78 4.34
C SER A 140 -3.82 -13.83 5.80
N ASP A 141 -2.87 -13.78 6.74
CA ASP A 141 -3.15 -13.73 8.18
C ASP A 141 -3.86 -12.42 8.55
N PHE A 142 -3.34 -11.28 8.09
CA PHE A 142 -3.98 -9.97 8.29
C PHE A 142 -5.42 -9.98 7.75
N ARG A 143 -5.63 -10.47 6.53
CA ARG A 143 -6.95 -10.60 5.93
C ARG A 143 -7.87 -11.45 6.81
N LYS A 144 -7.45 -12.64 7.19
CA LYS A 144 -8.24 -13.56 8.02
C LYS A 144 -8.70 -12.90 9.32
N ASN A 145 -7.85 -12.07 9.93
CA ASN A 145 -8.13 -11.42 11.21
C ASN A 145 -9.04 -10.19 11.10
N HIS A 146 -9.04 -9.50 9.95
CA HIS A 146 -9.65 -8.16 9.84
C HIS A 146 -10.65 -7.99 8.69
N GLU A 147 -10.79 -8.98 7.79
CA GLU A 147 -11.64 -8.90 6.60
C GLU A 147 -13.09 -8.56 6.92
N HIS A 148 -13.68 -9.18 7.94
CA HIS A 148 -15.09 -8.95 8.28
C HIS A 148 -15.37 -7.48 8.59
N GLU A 149 -14.58 -6.88 9.49
CA GLU A 149 -14.72 -5.48 9.89
C GLU A 149 -14.41 -4.52 8.73
N LEU A 150 -13.33 -4.74 8.00
CA LEU A 150 -12.98 -3.88 6.87
C LEU A 150 -14.04 -3.95 5.75
N ARG A 151 -14.63 -5.13 5.54
CA ARG A 151 -15.71 -5.33 4.56
C ARG A 151 -17.00 -4.64 4.99
N GLU A 152 -17.34 -4.68 6.27
CA GLU A 152 -18.48 -3.93 6.82
C GLU A 152 -18.31 -2.43 6.59
N ILE A 153 -17.14 -1.87 6.94
CA ILE A 153 -16.83 -0.45 6.69
C ILE A 153 -16.92 -0.11 5.20
N ARG A 154 -16.37 -0.98 4.32
CA ARG A 154 -16.45 -0.78 2.87
C ARG A 154 -17.88 -0.73 2.37
N GLN A 155 -18.70 -1.71 2.74
CA GLN A 155 -20.07 -1.85 2.23
C GLN A 155 -20.99 -0.72 2.71
N ILE A 156 -20.95 -0.45 4.02
CA ILE A 156 -21.89 0.50 4.66
C ILE A 156 -21.37 1.92 4.53
N ALA A 157 -20.17 2.19 5.06
CA ALA A 157 -19.70 3.55 5.30
C ALA A 157 -18.96 4.16 4.09
N ALA A 158 -18.16 3.38 3.36
CA ALA A 158 -17.33 3.88 2.26
C ALA A 158 -18.09 3.92 0.92
N ALA A 159 -18.64 2.78 0.49
CA ALA A 159 -19.28 2.63 -0.82
C ALA A 159 -20.78 2.92 -0.83
N HIS A 160 -21.38 3.23 0.34
CA HIS A 160 -22.80 3.55 0.49
C HIS A 160 -23.72 2.52 -0.18
N ARG A 161 -23.37 1.22 -0.10
CA ARG A 161 -24.17 0.14 -0.70
C ARG A 161 -25.42 -0.17 0.11
N ASP A 162 -25.45 0.23 1.38
CA ASP A 162 -26.63 0.14 2.23
C ASP A 162 -27.54 1.36 1.99
N HIS A 163 -28.84 1.11 1.80
CA HIS A 163 -29.83 2.16 1.56
C HIS A 163 -30.37 2.78 2.85
N ASP A 164 -30.12 2.18 4.02
CA ASP A 164 -30.46 2.77 5.31
C ASP A 164 -29.46 3.88 5.67
N SER A 165 -29.85 5.12 5.37
CA SER A 165 -29.05 6.32 5.69
C SER A 165 -28.73 6.46 7.18
N ARG A 166 -29.56 5.94 8.10
CA ARG A 166 -29.29 5.96 9.54
C ARG A 166 -28.17 5.00 9.90
N LEU A 167 -28.17 3.81 9.29
CA LEU A 167 -27.09 2.84 9.45
C LEU A 167 -25.77 3.42 8.93
N VAL A 168 -25.76 4.01 7.73
CA VAL A 168 -24.59 4.67 7.14
C VAL A 168 -24.04 5.77 8.06
N ALA A 169 -24.91 6.69 8.52
CA ALA A 169 -24.50 7.77 9.42
C ALA A 169 -23.92 7.23 10.74
N SER A 170 -24.59 6.26 11.35
CA SER A 170 -24.16 5.67 12.62
C SER A 170 -22.87 4.85 12.50
N SER A 171 -22.61 4.23 11.35
CA SER A 171 -21.36 3.52 11.05
C SER A 171 -20.20 4.51 10.94
N ILE A 172 -20.39 5.62 10.22
CA ILE A 172 -19.40 6.71 10.11
C ILE A 172 -19.07 7.32 11.49
N GLU A 173 -20.08 7.54 12.32
CA GLU A 173 -19.88 8.09 13.67
C GLU A 173 -19.03 7.16 14.55
N ARG A 174 -19.23 5.85 14.43
CA ARG A 174 -18.61 4.79 15.24
C ARG A 174 -17.22 4.33 14.76
N LEU A 175 -16.70 4.86 13.66
CA LEU A 175 -15.36 4.51 13.17
C LEU A 175 -14.28 4.78 14.23
N ASP A 176 -13.49 3.76 14.53
CA ASP A 176 -12.33 3.85 15.41
C ASP A 176 -11.07 4.21 14.59
N LEU A 177 -10.74 5.50 14.58
CA LEU A 177 -9.56 6.02 13.86
C LEU A 177 -8.24 5.47 14.42
N ARG A 178 -8.17 5.19 15.73
CA ARG A 178 -6.96 4.67 16.36
C ARG A 178 -6.75 3.23 15.91
N LYS A 179 -7.80 2.41 15.93
CA LYS A 179 -7.74 1.04 15.43
C LYS A 179 -7.33 1.00 13.96
N LEU A 180 -7.92 1.83 13.11
CA LEU A 180 -7.53 1.91 11.69
C LEU A 180 -6.07 2.34 11.48
N THR A 181 -5.53 3.19 12.37
CA THR A 181 -4.10 3.54 12.34
C THR A 181 -3.23 2.33 12.64
N VAL A 182 -3.59 1.53 13.65
CA VAL A 182 -2.87 0.30 14.02
C VAL A 182 -2.93 -0.71 12.88
N LEU A 183 -4.12 -0.96 12.31
CA LEU A 183 -4.29 -1.87 11.19
C LEU A 183 -3.48 -1.43 9.95
N SER A 184 -3.43 -0.13 9.67
CA SER A 184 -2.62 0.41 8.57
C SER A 184 -1.11 0.19 8.79
N GLN A 185 -0.64 0.29 10.03
CA GLN A 185 0.77 0.02 10.37
C GLN A 185 1.10 -1.48 10.29
N GLU A 186 0.19 -2.33 10.77
CA GLU A 186 0.33 -3.79 10.69
C GLU A 186 0.38 -4.27 9.23
N LEU A 187 -0.54 -3.76 8.39
CA LEU A 187 -0.53 -4.05 6.96
C LEU A 187 0.75 -3.54 6.29
N GLY A 188 1.16 -2.30 6.57
CA GLY A 188 2.41 -1.74 6.04
C GLY A 188 3.63 -2.58 6.42
N SER A 189 3.67 -3.10 7.65
CA SER A 189 4.74 -4.00 8.11
C SER A 189 4.73 -5.34 7.36
N SER A 190 3.55 -5.83 6.99
CA SER A 190 3.41 -7.03 6.16
C SER A 190 3.92 -6.83 4.75
N LEU A 191 3.85 -5.62 4.20
CA LEU A 191 4.35 -5.26 2.86
C LEU A 191 5.82 -4.85 2.83
N MET A 192 6.43 -4.51 3.97
CA MET A 192 7.80 -3.98 4.04
C MET A 192 8.85 -4.89 3.41
N ALA A 193 8.65 -6.20 3.42
CA ALA A 193 9.58 -7.16 2.80
C ALA A 193 9.57 -7.09 1.26
N PHE A 194 8.48 -6.64 0.64
CA PHE A 194 8.34 -6.63 -0.82
C PHE A 194 9.39 -5.75 -1.51
N TYR A 195 9.53 -4.51 -1.05
CA TYR A 195 10.35 -3.49 -1.71
C TYR A 195 11.84 -3.84 -1.76
N PRO A 196 12.50 -4.27 -0.67
CA PRO A 196 13.90 -4.70 -0.75
C PRO A 196 14.06 -5.93 -1.64
N THR A 197 13.20 -6.95 -1.51
CA THR A 197 13.24 -8.15 -2.37
C THR A 197 13.16 -7.79 -3.85
N MET A 198 12.19 -6.96 -4.23
CA MET A 198 12.05 -6.55 -5.63
C MET A 198 13.21 -5.64 -6.08
N THR A 199 13.76 -4.82 -5.20
CA THR A 199 14.95 -4.01 -5.52
C THR A 199 16.14 -4.91 -5.84
N GLU A 200 16.38 -5.95 -5.05
CA GLU A 200 17.46 -6.93 -5.28
C GLU A 200 17.25 -7.66 -6.62
N VAL A 201 16.05 -8.18 -6.87
CA VAL A 201 15.69 -8.83 -8.14
C VAL A 201 15.95 -7.91 -9.34
N LEU A 202 15.55 -6.65 -9.26
CA LEU A 202 15.72 -5.68 -10.33
C LEU A 202 17.19 -5.26 -10.52
N LEU A 203 18.00 -5.26 -9.47
CA LEU A 203 19.44 -5.01 -9.56
C LEU A 203 20.17 -6.18 -10.23
N GLU A 204 19.86 -7.42 -9.86
CA GLU A 204 20.41 -8.62 -10.52
C GLU A 204 20.14 -8.60 -12.03
N LEU A 205 18.93 -8.20 -12.43
CA LEU A 205 18.55 -8.05 -13.83
C LEU A 205 19.36 -7.00 -14.59
N ASN A 206 19.61 -5.84 -13.97
CA ASN A 206 20.40 -4.78 -14.60
C ASN A 206 21.86 -5.21 -14.81
N ILE A 207 22.43 -5.93 -13.85
CA ILE A 207 23.80 -6.48 -13.96
C ILE A 207 23.88 -7.46 -15.13
N LEU A 208 22.93 -8.40 -15.22
CA LEU A 208 22.88 -9.38 -16.31
C LEU A 208 22.77 -8.70 -17.68
N ARG A 209 21.97 -7.63 -17.78
CA ARG A 209 21.84 -6.85 -19.01
C ARG A 209 23.15 -6.19 -19.45
N GLU A 210 23.87 -5.56 -18.53
CA GLU A 210 25.15 -4.91 -18.86
C GLU A 210 26.23 -5.93 -19.24
N ILE A 211 26.22 -7.11 -18.60
CA ILE A 211 27.09 -8.23 -19.00
C ILE A 211 26.75 -8.70 -20.42
N LEU A 212 25.48 -8.86 -20.77
CA LEU A 212 25.09 -9.28 -22.13
C LEU A 212 25.45 -8.22 -23.19
N ARG A 213 25.28 -6.93 -22.88
CA ARG A 213 25.69 -5.83 -23.78
C ARG A 213 27.19 -5.79 -24.04
N SER A 214 28.00 -5.95 -22.99
CA SER A 214 29.46 -5.97 -23.13
C SER A 214 29.99 -7.18 -23.92
N ARG A 215 29.23 -8.28 -23.96
CA ARG A 215 29.54 -9.45 -24.79
C ARG A 215 29.08 -9.32 -26.25
N SER A 216 28.01 -8.57 -26.52
CA SER A 216 27.52 -8.35 -27.90
C SER A 216 28.33 -7.33 -28.70
N ASN A 217 29.13 -6.49 -28.03
CA ASN A 217 30.01 -5.49 -28.65
C ASN A 217 31.46 -5.99 -28.84
N LYS A 218 31.72 -7.28 -28.60
CA LYS A 218 32.97 -7.97 -28.91
C LYS A 218 32.73 -8.95 -30.05
#